data_AF-A0A321LKG2-F1
#
_entry.id   AF-A0A321LKG2-F1
#
_cell.length_a   1.000
_cell.length_b   1.000
_cell.length_c   1.000
_cell.angle_alpha   90.00
_cell.angle_beta   90.00
_cell.angle_gamma   90.00
#
_symmetry.space_group_name_H-M   'P 1'
#
loop_
_entity.id
_entity.type
_entity.pdbx_description
1 polymer ?
#
loop_
_entity_poly.entity_id
_entity_poly.type
_entity_poly.pdbx_seq_one_letter_code
_entity_poly.pdbx_strand_id
1 'polypeptide(L)'
;MRADQLSYEASKAAKIGGYARREQEWTFQSNLVAGEITQLFKQLRAAQIREAISEREWRNHQQQIRNAEEVERFLTDEKTGKKTNQALYAWLKREVRGLYGQCFQFAYDVAKKAERALQHELGNSDLTYLSYGYMGGKEGLLAGDKLYFDIKRMEMAYLELNQREYEITKHVSVLQVNPLALLQLRATGRCTVLLPEEAFDMDCPGHFFRRIKSVAVSLPCVTGPYTGVNCTLTLQKSAIRKTAALNAAGGYAREGAEDERFSDYFGSLQSIVTSSGQNDSGLFETNLRDERYLPFEGSGAVSEWQLELPNDVRQFDYDTITDVIFHIRYTAREGGGLLKKAAVSNLNDRISAAQTTGSVRFFSIRHEFPSDWARFKSAKTPPGAPLSITLRPEHYPFWILGKKIVELKRLDIIARTAAARVDISDDSGKKTDALIKDDTLGGLCKGKLTNIPLPAPTGKFSLTFGDNAVEDLWFALTWGFKP
;
A
#
# COMPACT_ATOMS: atom_id res chain seq x y z
N MET A 1 -58.19 105.71 108.33
CA MET A 1 -59.34 105.54 107.42
C MET A 1 -59.01 105.73 105.94
N ARG A 2 -58.27 106.77 105.50
CA ARG A 2 -57.98 106.97 104.06
C ARG A 2 -57.01 105.93 103.45
N ALA A 3 -56.09 105.36 104.24
CA ALA A 3 -55.13 104.36 103.80
C ALA A 3 -55.76 102.97 103.50
N ASP A 4 -56.74 102.53 104.31
CA ASP A 4 -57.40 101.22 104.11
C ASP A 4 -58.29 101.21 102.87
N GLN A 5 -58.98 102.32 102.55
CA GLN A 5 -59.74 102.46 101.31
C GLN A 5 -58.85 102.43 100.07
N LEU A 6 -57.71 103.14 100.09
CA LEU A 6 -56.74 103.11 98.99
C LEU A 6 -56.10 101.71 98.82
N SER A 7 -55.87 100.99 99.91
CA SER A 7 -55.39 99.60 99.88
C SER A 7 -56.43 98.64 99.27
N TYR A 8 -57.71 98.81 99.60
CA TYR A 8 -58.81 98.04 99.00
C TYR A 8 -59.00 98.35 97.52
N GLU A 9 -58.92 99.61 97.12
CA GLU A 9 -58.98 100.03 95.70
C GLU A 9 -57.77 99.52 94.91
N ALA A 10 -56.56 99.56 95.50
CA ALA A 10 -55.36 98.97 94.91
C ALA A 10 -55.47 97.45 94.75
N SER A 11 -56.02 96.74 95.75
CA SER A 11 -56.32 95.30 95.70
C SER A 11 -57.36 94.95 94.63
N LYS A 12 -58.42 95.76 94.50
CA LYS A 12 -59.45 95.60 93.47
C LYS A 12 -58.87 95.85 92.07
N ALA A 13 -58.09 96.92 91.89
CA ALA A 13 -57.41 97.22 90.62
C ALA A 13 -56.37 96.15 90.26
N ALA A 14 -55.64 95.60 91.24
CA ALA A 14 -54.72 94.48 91.05
C ALA A 14 -55.45 93.20 90.61
N LYS A 15 -56.62 92.90 91.20
CA LYS A 15 -57.47 91.78 90.76
C LYS A 15 -58.01 91.98 89.35
N ILE A 16 -58.51 93.19 89.03
CA ILE A 16 -59.00 93.52 87.68
C ILE A 16 -57.87 93.45 86.65
N GLY A 17 -56.68 94.00 86.96
CA GLY A 17 -55.49 93.88 86.12
C GLY A 17 -55.01 92.44 85.95
N GLY A 18 -55.15 91.61 87.00
CA GLY A 18 -54.88 90.18 86.94
C GLY A 18 -55.87 89.41 86.03
N TYR A 19 -57.15 89.77 86.06
CA TYR A 19 -58.16 89.20 85.15
C TYR A 19 -57.94 89.64 83.71
N ALA A 20 -57.62 90.92 83.47
CA ALA A 20 -57.29 91.42 82.13
C ALA A 20 -56.03 90.76 81.55
N ARG A 21 -54.97 90.55 82.36
CA ARG A 21 -53.78 89.79 81.93
C ARG A 21 -54.09 88.33 81.62
N ARG A 22 -54.98 87.70 82.40
CA ARG A 22 -55.42 86.32 82.16
C ARG A 22 -56.25 86.20 80.88
N GLU A 23 -57.10 87.18 80.60
CA GLU A 23 -57.85 87.27 79.35
C GLU A 23 -56.91 87.44 78.14
N GLN A 24 -55.89 88.31 78.24
CA GLN A 24 -54.85 88.45 77.22
C GLN A 24 -54.06 87.15 77.02
N GLU A 25 -53.69 86.46 78.10
CA GLU A 25 -53.01 85.16 78.03
C GLU A 25 -53.90 84.10 77.36
N TRP A 26 -55.18 83.98 77.75
CA TRP A 26 -56.12 83.06 77.10
C TRP A 26 -56.30 83.37 75.61
N THR A 27 -56.37 84.66 75.25
CA THR A 27 -56.45 85.10 73.86
C THR A 27 -55.18 84.75 73.09
N PHE A 28 -54.00 84.95 73.69
CA PHE A 28 -52.71 84.58 73.11
C PHE A 28 -52.58 83.07 72.91
N GLN A 29 -52.90 82.26 73.93
CA GLN A 29 -52.92 80.79 73.85
C GLN A 29 -53.92 80.30 72.79
N SER A 30 -55.11 80.90 72.71
CA SER A 30 -56.09 80.60 71.68
C SER A 30 -55.54 80.86 70.27
N ASN A 31 -54.86 82.00 70.07
CA ASN A 31 -54.25 82.34 68.79
C ASN A 31 -53.05 81.43 68.45
N LEU A 32 -52.25 81.04 69.44
CA LEU A 32 -51.14 80.10 69.28
C LEU A 32 -51.66 78.72 68.83
N VAL A 33 -52.68 78.20 69.50
CA VAL A 33 -53.36 76.95 69.11
C VAL A 33 -53.98 77.06 67.71
N ALA A 34 -54.59 78.19 67.35
CA ALA A 34 -55.10 78.40 66.00
C ALA A 34 -53.98 78.37 64.93
N GLY A 35 -52.80 78.92 65.26
CA GLY A 35 -51.59 78.83 64.44
C GLY A 35 -51.07 77.40 64.30
N GLU A 36 -51.00 76.66 65.41
CA GLU A 36 -50.59 75.25 65.45
C GLU A 36 -51.54 74.35 64.65
N ILE A 37 -52.87 74.57 64.77
CA ILE A 37 -53.88 73.88 63.95
C ILE A 37 -53.61 74.12 62.47
N THR A 38 -53.30 75.36 62.08
CA THR A 38 -52.98 75.70 60.68
C THR A 38 -51.69 75.00 60.21
N GLN A 39 -50.67 74.91 61.08
CA GLN A 39 -49.44 74.16 60.80
C GLN A 39 -49.70 72.66 60.66
N LEU A 40 -50.51 72.07 61.55
CA LEU A 40 -50.90 70.67 61.51
C LEU A 40 -51.66 70.34 60.21
N PHE A 41 -52.55 71.22 59.74
CA PHE A 41 -53.20 71.04 58.44
C PHE A 41 -52.20 71.01 57.28
N LYS A 42 -51.17 71.86 57.30
CA LYS A 42 -50.09 71.83 56.29
C LYS A 42 -49.27 70.55 56.37
N GLN A 43 -48.94 70.08 57.57
CA GLN A 43 -48.23 68.82 57.78
C GLN A 43 -49.05 67.61 57.33
N LEU A 44 -50.36 67.60 57.63
CA LEU A 44 -51.31 66.60 57.15
C LEU A 44 -51.34 66.59 55.62
N ARG A 45 -51.40 67.76 54.98
CA ARG A 45 -51.37 67.85 53.52
C ARG A 45 -50.05 67.34 52.93
N ALA A 46 -48.91 67.64 53.55
CA ALA A 46 -47.61 67.10 53.16
C ALA A 46 -47.51 65.58 53.34
N ALA A 47 -48.12 65.02 54.38
CA ALA A 47 -48.21 63.57 54.59
C ALA A 47 -49.08 62.90 53.51
N GLN A 48 -50.24 63.46 53.17
CA GLN A 48 -51.09 62.99 52.07
C GLN A 48 -50.37 63.02 50.72
N ILE A 49 -49.54 64.04 50.45
CA ILE A 49 -48.73 64.10 49.23
C ILE A 49 -47.67 62.98 49.23
N ARG A 50 -47.01 62.73 50.38
CA ARG A 50 -46.05 61.62 50.50
C ARG A 50 -46.69 60.26 50.29
N GLU A 51 -47.88 60.05 50.85
CA GLU A 51 -48.67 58.84 50.62
C GLU A 51 -48.95 58.64 49.11
N ALA A 52 -49.40 59.69 48.41
CA ALA A 52 -49.65 59.65 46.97
C ALA A 52 -48.37 59.41 46.13
N ILE A 53 -47.22 59.96 46.55
CA ILE A 53 -45.91 59.70 45.93
C ILE A 53 -45.53 58.22 46.09
N SER A 54 -45.58 57.69 47.32
CA SER A 54 -45.25 56.30 47.59
C SER A 54 -46.18 55.32 46.88
N GLU A 55 -47.47 55.64 46.78
CA GLU A 55 -48.43 54.84 46.01
C GLU A 55 -48.07 54.82 44.51
N ARG A 56 -47.59 55.95 43.96
CA ARG A 56 -47.14 56.04 42.57
C ARG A 56 -45.81 55.34 42.34
N GLU A 57 -44.87 55.41 43.27
CA GLU A 57 -43.60 54.66 43.24
C GLU A 57 -43.87 53.15 43.28
N TRP A 58 -44.77 52.70 44.14
CA TRP A 58 -45.20 51.31 44.19
C TRP A 58 -45.78 50.84 42.85
N ARG A 59 -46.67 51.64 42.22
CA ARG A 59 -47.19 51.33 40.87
C ARG A 59 -46.08 51.26 39.83
N ASN A 60 -45.09 52.15 39.88
CA ASN A 60 -43.95 52.14 38.97
C ASN A 60 -43.09 50.87 39.16
N HIS A 61 -42.81 50.47 40.40
CA HIS A 61 -42.10 49.22 40.69
C HIS A 61 -42.87 47.99 40.22
N GLN A 62 -44.20 47.97 40.42
CA GLN A 62 -45.07 46.91 39.87
C GLN A 62 -45.01 46.85 38.35
N GLN A 63 -44.86 47.98 37.66
CA GLN A 63 -44.67 48.00 36.21
C GLN A 63 -43.27 47.53 35.81
N GLN A 64 -42.23 47.90 36.56
CA GLN A 64 -40.86 47.43 36.30
C GLN A 64 -40.74 45.91 36.44
N ILE A 65 -41.38 45.34 37.47
CA ILE A 65 -41.44 43.88 37.66
C ILE A 65 -42.10 43.23 36.44
N ARG A 66 -43.28 43.72 36.04
CA ARG A 66 -43.99 43.19 34.85
C ARG A 66 -43.16 43.29 33.58
N ASN A 67 -42.53 44.43 33.33
CA ASN A 67 -41.66 44.60 32.16
C ASN A 67 -40.46 43.63 32.20
N ALA A 68 -39.86 43.41 33.38
CA ALA A 68 -38.75 42.48 33.53
C ALA A 68 -39.19 41.02 33.29
N GLU A 69 -40.36 40.63 33.81
CA GLU A 69 -40.97 39.31 33.54
C GLU A 69 -41.26 39.11 32.05
N GLU A 70 -41.77 40.13 31.35
CA GLU A 70 -42.00 40.07 29.91
C GLU A 70 -40.70 39.89 29.11
N VAL A 71 -39.63 40.60 29.49
CA VAL A 71 -38.30 40.45 28.87
C VAL A 71 -37.72 39.06 29.14
N GLU A 72 -37.80 38.56 30.37
CA GLU A 72 -37.35 37.21 30.71
C GLU A 72 -38.12 36.17 29.91
N ARG A 73 -39.46 36.30 29.84
CA ARG A 73 -40.31 35.41 29.07
C ARG A 73 -39.94 35.45 27.58
N PHE A 74 -39.69 36.62 27.02
CA PHE A 74 -39.25 36.75 25.64
C PHE A 74 -37.89 36.05 25.39
N LEU A 75 -36.97 36.07 26.35
CA LEU A 75 -35.65 35.44 26.20
C LEU A 75 -35.64 33.92 26.45
N THR A 76 -36.51 33.43 27.33
CA THR A 76 -36.49 32.04 27.83
C THR A 76 -37.60 31.16 27.23
N ASP A 77 -38.75 31.72 26.85
CA ASP A 77 -39.89 30.95 26.34
C ASP A 77 -39.61 30.39 24.94
N GLU A 78 -39.47 29.07 24.83
CA GLU A 78 -39.16 28.37 23.57
C GLU A 78 -40.31 28.45 22.54
N LYS A 79 -41.56 28.59 22.99
CA LYS A 79 -42.73 28.54 22.11
C LYS A 79 -43.03 29.91 21.54
N THR A 80 -43.17 30.91 22.40
CA THR A 80 -43.64 32.26 22.02
C THR A 80 -42.57 33.34 22.07
N GLY A 81 -41.42 33.07 22.68
CA GLY A 81 -40.29 34.01 22.76
C GLY A 81 -39.35 33.97 21.55
N LYS A 82 -38.16 34.52 21.76
CA LYS A 82 -37.07 34.59 20.79
C LYS A 82 -36.58 33.19 20.40
N LYS A 83 -36.54 32.91 19.09
CA LYS A 83 -36.09 31.60 18.56
C LYS A 83 -34.58 31.35 18.69
N THR A 84 -33.74 32.39 18.56
CA THR A 84 -32.29 32.25 18.77
C THR A 84 -31.96 32.34 20.26
N ASN A 85 -32.33 31.28 20.98
CA ASN A 85 -32.15 31.14 22.42
C ASN A 85 -31.00 30.17 22.75
N GLN A 86 -30.75 29.97 24.04
CA GLN A 86 -29.69 29.05 24.51
C GLN A 86 -29.91 27.61 24.03
N ALA A 87 -31.17 27.14 24.01
CA ALA A 87 -31.51 25.78 23.57
C ALA A 87 -31.13 25.56 22.10
N LEU A 88 -31.43 26.51 21.21
CA LEU A 88 -31.03 26.45 19.80
C LEU A 88 -29.50 26.37 19.65
N TYR A 89 -28.74 27.23 20.34
CA TYR A 89 -27.28 27.20 20.23
C TYR A 89 -26.66 25.95 20.88
N ALA A 90 -27.27 25.41 21.93
CA ALA A 90 -26.84 24.14 22.53
C ALA A 90 -27.10 22.95 21.59
N TRP A 91 -28.25 22.92 20.91
CA TRP A 91 -28.55 21.96 19.86
C TRP A 91 -27.58 22.11 18.69
N LEU A 92 -27.41 23.33 18.17
CA LEU A 92 -26.51 23.61 17.05
C LEU A 92 -25.07 23.19 17.39
N LYS A 93 -24.57 23.51 18.60
CA LYS A 93 -23.25 23.07 19.06
C LYS A 93 -23.12 21.55 19.03
N ARG A 94 -24.15 20.82 19.48
CA ARG A 94 -24.16 19.35 19.51
C ARG A 94 -24.12 18.77 18.10
N GLU A 95 -24.99 19.24 17.21
CA GLU A 95 -25.07 18.77 15.82
C GLU A 95 -23.78 19.09 15.05
N VAL A 96 -23.30 20.32 15.14
CA VAL A 96 -22.06 20.75 14.47
C VAL A 96 -20.87 19.97 15.00
N ARG A 97 -20.78 19.72 16.30
CA ARG A 97 -19.69 18.90 16.87
C ARG A 97 -19.74 17.46 16.37
N GLY A 98 -20.93 16.87 16.27
CA GLY A 98 -21.12 15.53 15.71
C GLY A 98 -20.66 15.45 14.25
N LEU A 99 -21.13 16.37 13.41
CA LEU A 99 -20.75 16.46 12.01
C LEU A 99 -19.25 16.71 11.84
N TYR A 100 -18.68 17.63 12.62
CA TYR A 100 -17.26 17.97 12.61
C TYR A 100 -16.37 16.74 12.84
N GLY A 101 -16.70 15.90 13.84
CA GLY A 101 -15.96 14.68 14.12
C GLY A 101 -16.00 13.67 12.96
N GLN A 102 -17.16 13.49 12.33
CA GLN A 102 -17.31 12.58 11.19
C GLN A 102 -16.53 13.08 9.95
N CYS A 103 -16.66 14.36 9.62
CA CYS A 103 -15.91 14.96 8.50
C CYS A 103 -14.40 14.87 8.73
N PHE A 104 -13.94 15.12 9.96
CA PHE A 104 -12.52 15.00 10.29
C PHE A 104 -12.02 13.56 10.15
N GLN A 105 -12.75 12.56 10.64
CA GLN A 105 -12.36 11.16 10.50
C GLN A 105 -12.24 10.75 9.04
N PHE A 106 -13.21 11.14 8.20
CA PHE A 106 -13.16 10.88 6.76
C PHE A 106 -11.93 11.52 6.10
N ALA A 107 -11.65 12.79 6.42
CA ALA A 107 -10.46 13.48 5.91
C ALA A 107 -9.15 12.80 6.36
N TYR A 108 -9.08 12.36 7.62
CA TYR A 108 -7.94 11.63 8.16
C TYR A 108 -7.72 10.28 7.45
N ASP A 109 -8.80 9.53 7.18
CA ASP A 109 -8.71 8.25 6.48
C ASP A 109 -8.21 8.42 5.05
N VAL A 110 -8.64 9.49 4.35
CA VAL A 110 -8.13 9.84 3.02
C VAL A 110 -6.66 10.24 3.08
N ALA A 111 -6.27 11.05 4.07
CA ALA A 111 -4.86 11.41 4.26
C ALA A 111 -3.99 10.18 4.53
N LYS A 112 -4.46 9.22 5.34
CA LYS A 112 -3.77 7.95 5.59
C LYS A 112 -3.63 7.08 4.34
N LYS A 113 -4.60 7.12 3.40
CA LYS A 113 -4.44 6.47 2.09
C LYS A 113 -3.34 7.15 1.26
N ALA A 114 -3.25 8.48 1.28
CA ALA A 114 -2.18 9.21 0.61
C ALA A 114 -0.80 8.90 1.21
N GLU A 115 -0.70 8.79 2.54
CA GLU A 115 0.55 8.38 3.22
C GLU A 115 0.99 6.97 2.80
N ARG A 116 0.05 6.01 2.73
CA ARG A 116 0.35 4.65 2.23
C ARG A 116 0.78 4.65 0.76
N ALA A 117 0.16 5.49 -0.07
CA ALA A 117 0.55 5.64 -1.47
C ALA A 117 1.99 6.19 -1.57
N LEU A 118 2.34 7.21 -0.79
CA LEU A 118 3.71 7.73 -0.73
C LEU A 118 4.71 6.65 -0.28
N GLN A 119 4.40 5.92 0.79
CA GLN A 119 5.25 4.83 1.29
C GLN A 119 5.44 3.74 0.23
N HIS A 120 4.39 3.42 -0.51
CA HIS A 120 4.44 2.48 -1.61
C HIS A 120 5.29 3.03 -2.77
N GLU A 121 5.06 4.25 -3.25
CA GLU A 121 5.78 4.84 -4.38
C GLU A 121 7.26 5.04 -4.11
N LEU A 122 7.64 5.54 -2.94
CA LEU A 122 9.05 5.69 -2.54
C LEU A 122 9.67 4.37 -2.07
N GLY A 123 8.82 3.36 -1.79
CA GLY A 123 9.18 2.02 -1.31
C GLY A 123 9.88 2.04 0.05
N ASN A 124 9.49 2.97 0.93
CA ASN A 124 9.95 3.08 2.31
C ASN A 124 8.74 3.16 3.25
N SER A 125 8.51 2.11 4.03
CA SER A 125 7.40 1.99 4.99
C SER A 125 7.55 2.91 6.20
N ASP A 126 8.77 3.39 6.47
CA ASP A 126 9.06 4.13 7.70
C ASP A 126 8.74 5.63 7.57
N LEU A 127 8.47 6.09 6.33
CA LEU A 127 8.06 7.46 6.04
C LEU A 127 6.63 7.71 6.52
N THR A 128 6.49 8.08 7.78
CA THR A 128 5.22 8.45 8.41
C THR A 128 5.24 9.93 8.77
N TYR A 129 4.23 10.66 8.30
CA TYR A 129 4.06 12.10 8.52
C TYR A 129 2.82 12.42 9.34
N LEU A 130 1.79 11.55 9.29
CA LEU A 130 0.51 11.76 9.93
C LEU A 130 0.51 11.18 11.35
N SER A 131 0.28 12.07 12.31
CA SER A 131 0.18 11.73 13.73
C SER A 131 -1.19 11.15 14.10
N TYR A 132 -1.27 10.51 15.26
CA TYR A 132 -2.56 10.19 15.88
C TYR A 132 -2.98 11.33 16.83
N GLY A 133 -4.29 11.54 17.01
CA GLY A 133 -4.80 12.43 18.07
C GLY A 133 -4.90 13.92 17.73
N TYR A 134 -5.02 14.30 16.45
CA TYR A 134 -5.23 15.71 16.04
C TYR A 134 -6.40 16.41 16.77
N MET A 135 -7.45 15.65 17.11
CA MET A 135 -8.66 16.13 17.79
C MET A 135 -8.52 16.27 19.32
N GLY A 136 -7.33 16.04 19.90
CA GLY A 136 -7.11 16.08 21.35
C GLY A 136 -7.22 17.46 22.01
N GLY A 137 -7.32 18.54 21.21
CA GLY A 137 -7.47 19.91 21.72
C GLY A 137 -8.90 20.24 22.20
N LYS A 138 -9.10 21.50 22.63
CA LYS A 138 -10.41 22.00 23.09
C LYS A 138 -11.45 21.88 21.96
N GLU A 139 -12.43 21.01 22.16
CA GLU A 139 -13.51 20.70 21.19
C GLU A 139 -12.98 20.24 19.81
N GLY A 140 -11.72 19.77 19.73
CA GLY A 140 -11.07 19.39 18.47
C GLY A 140 -10.70 20.55 17.54
N LEU A 141 -10.81 21.81 17.99
CA LEU A 141 -10.50 22.98 17.17
C LEU A 141 -9.05 22.94 16.64
N LEU A 142 -8.84 23.46 15.43
CA LEU A 142 -7.57 23.47 14.69
C LEU A 142 -7.05 22.09 14.27
N ALA A 143 -7.80 21.00 14.47
CA ALA A 143 -7.36 19.68 14.00
C ALA A 143 -7.18 19.64 12.47
N GLY A 144 -8.04 20.34 11.73
CA GLY A 144 -7.94 20.48 10.27
C GLY A 144 -6.66 21.18 9.82
N ASP A 145 -6.28 22.29 10.46
CA ASP A 145 -5.07 23.04 10.11
C ASP A 145 -3.80 22.24 10.38
N LYS A 146 -3.76 21.49 11.51
CA LYS A 146 -2.66 20.58 11.83
C LYS A 146 -2.53 19.46 10.80
N LEU A 147 -3.64 18.82 10.46
CA LEU A 147 -3.67 17.77 9.44
C LEU A 147 -3.20 18.32 8.08
N TYR A 148 -3.69 19.50 7.70
CA TYR A 148 -3.30 20.16 6.45
C TYR A 148 -1.81 20.47 6.40
N PHE A 149 -1.23 20.97 7.51
CA PHE A 149 0.21 21.21 7.60
C PHE A 149 1.03 19.93 7.42
N ASP A 150 0.64 18.83 8.08
CA ASP A 150 1.35 17.56 7.94
C ASP A 150 1.22 16.97 6.53
N ILE A 151 0.08 17.15 5.85
CA ILE A 151 -0.08 16.81 4.43
C ILE A 151 0.87 17.64 3.56
N LYS A 152 1.02 18.95 3.82
CA LYS A 152 1.98 19.78 3.09
C LYS A 152 3.43 19.38 3.34
N ARG A 153 3.79 18.99 4.55
CA ARG A 153 5.11 18.42 4.84
C ARG A 153 5.34 17.11 4.08
N MET A 154 4.32 16.25 4.03
CA MET A 154 4.35 15.01 3.26
C MET A 154 4.53 15.26 1.76
N GLU A 155 3.82 16.24 1.19
CA GLU A 155 3.94 16.67 -0.21
C GLU A 155 5.36 17.16 -0.53
N MET A 156 5.93 18.04 0.30
CA MET A 156 7.30 18.54 0.08
C MET A 156 8.32 17.40 0.15
N ALA A 157 8.21 16.51 1.12
CA ALA A 157 9.10 15.37 1.24
C ALA A 157 8.99 14.42 0.03
N TYR A 158 7.78 14.23 -0.52
CA TYR A 158 7.60 13.47 -1.75
C TYR A 158 8.35 14.12 -2.92
N LEU A 159 8.22 15.43 -3.12
CA LEU A 159 8.91 16.13 -4.21
C LEU A 159 10.44 16.07 -4.10
N GLU A 160 10.98 16.05 -2.88
CA GLU A 160 12.43 15.95 -2.63
C GLU A 160 12.97 14.52 -2.82
N LEU A 161 12.23 13.51 -2.36
CA LEU A 161 12.63 12.11 -2.38
C LEU A 161 12.31 11.42 -3.71
N ASN A 162 11.30 11.90 -4.45
CA ASN A 162 10.93 11.37 -5.76
C ASN A 162 11.94 11.82 -6.83
N GLN A 163 13.04 11.10 -6.88
CA GLN A 163 14.10 11.29 -7.87
C GLN A 163 13.96 10.25 -8.98
N ARG A 164 14.42 10.62 -10.18
CA ARG A 164 14.36 9.70 -11.32
C ARG A 164 15.30 8.52 -11.12
N GLU A 165 14.72 7.35 -10.95
CA GLU A 165 15.44 6.07 -10.91
C GLU A 165 15.83 5.61 -12.33
N TYR A 166 16.73 4.63 -12.42
CA TYR A 166 17.10 4.07 -13.72
C TYR A 166 15.99 3.18 -14.26
N GLU A 167 15.40 3.58 -15.38
CA GLU A 167 14.38 2.81 -16.09
C GLU A 167 15.05 1.81 -17.03
N ILE A 168 14.84 0.52 -16.78
CA ILE A 168 15.49 -0.58 -17.50
C ILE A 168 14.42 -1.54 -18.01
N THR A 169 14.62 -2.06 -19.22
CA THR A 169 13.79 -3.13 -19.79
C THR A 169 14.64 -4.39 -19.91
N LYS A 170 14.14 -5.49 -19.32
CA LYS A 170 14.75 -6.82 -19.45
C LYS A 170 13.75 -7.79 -20.05
N HIS A 171 14.21 -8.55 -21.03
CA HIS A 171 13.47 -9.67 -21.60
C HIS A 171 13.99 -10.97 -21.01
N VAL A 172 13.09 -11.75 -20.41
CA VAL A 172 13.46 -13.01 -19.75
C VAL A 172 12.74 -14.16 -20.44
N SER A 173 13.51 -15.03 -21.06
CA SER A 173 13.05 -16.28 -21.66
C SER A 173 12.94 -17.37 -20.60
N VAL A 174 11.75 -17.98 -20.47
CA VAL A 174 11.54 -19.11 -19.56
C VAL A 174 12.40 -20.30 -19.98
N LEU A 175 12.58 -20.51 -21.29
CA LEU A 175 13.48 -21.54 -21.82
C LEU A 175 14.92 -21.39 -21.30
N GLN A 176 15.41 -20.17 -21.11
CA GLN A 176 16.76 -19.89 -20.58
C GLN A 176 16.84 -19.94 -19.06
N VAL A 177 15.76 -19.55 -18.36
CA VAL A 177 15.71 -19.56 -16.89
C VAL A 177 15.49 -20.97 -16.36
N ASN A 178 14.43 -21.62 -16.81
CA ASN A 178 14.03 -22.95 -16.37
C ASN A 178 13.32 -23.70 -17.51
N PRO A 179 14.08 -24.43 -18.35
CA PRO A 179 13.50 -25.14 -19.49
C PRO A 179 12.56 -26.28 -19.07
N LEU A 180 12.73 -26.84 -17.87
CA LEU A 180 11.83 -27.87 -17.35
C LEU A 180 10.44 -27.29 -17.05
N ALA A 181 10.38 -26.04 -16.57
CA ALA A 181 9.10 -25.37 -16.35
C ALA A 181 8.35 -25.12 -17.66
N LEU A 182 9.06 -24.84 -18.77
CA LEU A 182 8.41 -24.73 -20.08
C LEU A 182 7.83 -26.06 -20.55
N LEU A 183 8.56 -27.17 -20.38
CA LEU A 183 8.03 -28.50 -20.69
C LEU A 183 6.82 -28.85 -19.82
N GLN A 184 6.87 -28.51 -18.52
CA GLN A 184 5.76 -28.69 -17.60
C GLN A 184 4.52 -27.90 -18.06
N LEU A 185 4.72 -26.67 -18.54
CA LEU A 185 3.65 -25.82 -19.09
C LEU A 185 3.00 -26.47 -20.31
N ARG A 186 3.80 -27.02 -21.24
CA ARG A 186 3.26 -27.71 -22.44
C ARG A 186 2.48 -28.97 -22.09
N ALA A 187 2.99 -29.76 -21.13
CA ALA A 187 2.40 -31.03 -20.76
C ALA A 187 1.13 -30.85 -19.91
N THR A 188 1.19 -30.02 -18.87
CA THR A 188 0.14 -29.91 -17.85
C THR A 188 -0.71 -28.63 -17.95
N GLY A 189 -0.26 -27.64 -18.74
CA GLY A 189 -0.89 -26.31 -18.80
C GLY A 189 -0.52 -25.40 -17.63
N ARG A 190 0.31 -25.82 -16.67
CA ARG A 190 0.72 -24.99 -15.53
C ARG A 190 2.22 -25.09 -15.28
N CYS A 191 2.86 -23.98 -14.90
CA CYS A 191 4.24 -24.02 -14.42
C CYS A 191 4.56 -22.87 -13.45
N THR A 192 5.62 -23.08 -12.67
CA THR A 192 6.18 -22.04 -11.78
C THR A 192 7.58 -21.68 -12.25
N VAL A 193 7.85 -20.39 -12.34
CA VAL A 193 9.13 -19.83 -12.77
C VAL A 193 9.66 -18.88 -11.70
N LEU A 194 10.87 -19.15 -11.23
CA LEU A 194 11.60 -18.29 -10.31
C LEU A 194 12.55 -17.39 -11.11
N LEU A 195 12.44 -16.08 -10.91
CA LEU A 195 13.36 -15.07 -11.42
C LEU A 195 14.30 -14.64 -10.29
N PRO A 196 15.53 -15.17 -10.26
CA PRO A 196 16.46 -14.89 -9.18
C PRO A 196 17.20 -13.56 -9.42
N GLU A 197 17.88 -13.04 -8.38
CA GLU A 197 18.58 -11.76 -8.43
C GLU A 197 19.69 -11.74 -9.50
N GLU A 198 20.41 -12.85 -9.65
CA GLU A 198 21.49 -13.00 -10.62
C GLU A 198 21.05 -12.80 -12.07
N ALA A 199 19.78 -13.07 -12.39
CA ALA A 199 19.26 -12.83 -13.73
C ALA A 199 19.37 -11.35 -14.08
N PHE A 200 19.12 -10.45 -13.13
CA PHE A 200 19.22 -9.01 -13.31
C PHE A 200 20.66 -8.49 -13.16
N ASP A 201 21.48 -9.15 -12.34
CA ASP A 201 22.91 -8.81 -12.20
C ASP A 201 23.74 -9.07 -13.45
N MET A 202 23.33 -10.04 -14.29
CA MET A 202 23.97 -10.32 -15.58
C MET A 202 23.94 -9.11 -16.53
N ASP A 203 22.90 -8.27 -16.44
CA ASP A 203 22.76 -7.08 -17.29
C ASP A 203 23.38 -5.85 -16.62
N CYS A 204 23.05 -5.65 -15.34
CA CYS A 204 23.45 -4.46 -14.58
C CYS A 204 23.88 -4.86 -13.16
N PRO A 205 25.15 -5.28 -12.97
CA PRO A 205 25.66 -5.67 -11.66
C PRO A 205 25.87 -4.42 -10.79
N GLY A 206 25.44 -4.51 -9.52
CA GLY A 206 25.55 -3.42 -8.55
C GLY A 206 24.33 -2.51 -8.45
N HIS A 207 23.28 -2.76 -9.23
CA HIS A 207 21.99 -2.13 -9.01
C HIS A 207 21.24 -2.79 -7.85
N PHE A 208 20.60 -2.00 -7.01
CA PHE A 208 19.71 -2.46 -5.94
C PHE A 208 18.34 -1.77 -6.05
N PHE A 209 17.42 -2.10 -5.15
CA PHE A 209 16.08 -1.52 -5.12
C PHE A 209 15.31 -1.71 -6.44
N ARG A 210 15.37 -2.92 -7.00
CA ARG A 210 14.76 -3.24 -8.29
C ARG A 210 13.25 -3.43 -8.13
N ARG A 211 12.45 -2.52 -8.71
CA ARG A 211 10.99 -2.52 -8.62
C ARG A 211 10.35 -2.55 -9.99
N ILE A 212 9.39 -3.43 -10.17
CA ILE A 212 8.67 -3.60 -11.43
C ILE A 212 7.80 -2.37 -11.68
N LYS A 213 7.85 -1.85 -12.90
CA LYS A 213 6.92 -0.81 -13.39
C LYS A 213 5.80 -1.42 -14.23
N SER A 214 6.13 -2.40 -15.06
CA SER A 214 5.13 -3.16 -15.82
C SER A 214 5.70 -4.50 -16.27
N VAL A 215 4.85 -5.52 -16.36
CA VAL A 215 5.18 -6.81 -16.99
C VAL A 215 4.23 -7.05 -18.16
N ALA A 216 4.79 -7.47 -19.28
CA ALA A 216 4.05 -8.02 -20.40
C ALA A 216 4.59 -9.41 -20.77
N VAL A 217 3.76 -10.25 -21.36
CA VAL A 217 4.11 -11.62 -21.73
C VAL A 217 3.94 -11.80 -23.23
N SER A 218 4.92 -12.44 -23.86
CA SER A 218 4.79 -12.98 -25.20
C SER A 218 4.92 -14.50 -25.15
N LEU A 219 3.99 -15.19 -25.79
CA LEU A 219 4.00 -16.64 -25.99
C LEU A 219 4.06 -16.92 -27.50
N PRO A 220 5.26 -17.02 -28.10
CA PRO A 220 5.38 -17.43 -29.49
C PRO A 220 4.90 -18.87 -29.66
N CYS A 221 3.75 -19.04 -30.29
CA CYS A 221 3.11 -20.32 -30.56
C CYS A 221 2.35 -20.28 -31.89
N VAL A 222 1.98 -21.45 -32.41
CA VAL A 222 1.19 -21.55 -33.63
C VAL A 222 -0.27 -21.73 -33.25
N THR A 223 -1.03 -20.65 -33.30
CA THR A 223 -2.48 -20.68 -33.10
C THR A 223 -3.22 -20.58 -34.44
N GLY A 224 -4.45 -21.12 -34.47
CA GLY A 224 -5.35 -20.93 -35.60
C GLY A 224 -5.83 -19.48 -35.72
N PRO A 225 -6.38 -19.08 -36.88
CA PRO A 225 -6.96 -17.76 -37.04
C PRO A 225 -8.07 -17.50 -36.01
N TYR A 226 -8.12 -16.29 -35.47
CA TYR A 226 -9.09 -15.86 -34.44
C TYR A 226 -9.06 -16.67 -33.12
N THR A 227 -8.03 -17.48 -32.89
CA THR A 227 -7.84 -18.20 -31.62
C THR A 227 -6.93 -17.38 -30.72
N GLY A 228 -7.44 -17.01 -29.54
CA GLY A 228 -6.68 -16.26 -28.53
C GLY A 228 -5.67 -17.15 -27.80
N VAL A 229 -4.64 -16.51 -27.23
CA VAL A 229 -3.68 -17.17 -26.33
C VAL A 229 -3.98 -16.69 -24.92
N ASN A 230 -4.89 -17.41 -24.25
CA ASN A 230 -5.29 -17.10 -22.88
C ASN A 230 -4.37 -17.78 -21.88
N CYS A 231 -3.47 -17.00 -21.28
CA CYS A 231 -2.58 -17.43 -20.22
C CYS A 231 -2.76 -16.51 -19.01
N THR A 232 -3.04 -17.09 -17.85
CA THR A 232 -3.04 -16.37 -16.58
C THR A 232 -1.62 -16.35 -16.05
N LEU A 233 -1.12 -15.15 -15.75
CA LEU A 233 0.15 -14.94 -15.07
C LEU A 233 -0.12 -14.40 -13.68
N THR A 234 0.37 -15.07 -12.64
CA THR A 234 0.18 -14.69 -11.25
C THR A 234 1.52 -14.51 -10.54
N LEU A 235 1.68 -13.39 -9.85
CA LEU A 235 2.85 -13.15 -9.00
C LEU A 235 2.62 -13.79 -7.62
N GLN A 236 3.37 -14.85 -7.30
CA GLN A 236 3.23 -15.57 -6.03
C GLN A 236 4.05 -14.92 -4.92
N LYS A 237 5.30 -14.57 -5.22
CA LYS A 237 6.23 -13.95 -4.27
C LYS A 237 7.08 -12.91 -5.00
N SER A 238 7.37 -11.79 -4.35
CA SER A 238 8.42 -10.89 -4.82
C SER A 238 9.31 -10.42 -3.67
N ALA A 239 10.53 -10.01 -4.00
CA ALA A 239 11.52 -9.53 -3.06
C ALA A 239 12.28 -8.31 -3.64
N ILE A 240 12.53 -7.32 -2.79
CA ILE A 240 13.29 -6.10 -3.13
C ILE A 240 14.50 -6.02 -2.21
N ARG A 241 15.71 -5.87 -2.76
CA ARG A 241 16.89 -5.48 -1.98
C ARG A 241 16.80 -3.99 -1.64
N LYS A 242 16.49 -3.66 -0.37
CA LYS A 242 16.30 -2.31 0.16
C LYS A 242 17.60 -1.53 0.30
N THR A 243 18.70 -2.19 0.66
CA THR A 243 19.97 -1.53 0.96
C THR A 243 21.09 -1.98 0.03
N ALA A 244 22.03 -1.07 -0.24
CA ALA A 244 23.25 -1.37 -1.00
C ALA A 244 24.34 -2.06 -0.15
N ALA A 245 24.07 -2.32 1.13
CA ALA A 245 25.04 -2.88 2.06
C ALA A 245 25.27 -4.39 1.81
N LEU A 246 26.51 -4.82 2.03
CA LEU A 246 26.85 -6.24 2.10
C LEU A 246 26.54 -6.77 3.50
N ASN A 247 26.51 -8.10 3.68
CA ASN A 247 26.34 -8.68 5.02
C ASN A 247 27.57 -8.35 5.89
N ALA A 248 27.52 -8.68 7.19
CA ALA A 248 28.62 -8.45 8.11
C ALA A 248 29.94 -9.15 7.72
N ALA A 249 29.86 -10.21 6.90
CA ALA A 249 31.00 -10.97 6.36
C ALA A 249 31.44 -10.50 4.94
N GLY A 250 30.88 -9.43 4.39
CA GLY A 250 31.16 -8.95 3.02
C GLY A 250 30.52 -9.76 1.88
N GLY A 251 29.64 -10.71 2.20
CA GLY A 251 28.86 -11.51 1.27
C GLY A 251 27.67 -10.78 0.64
N TYR A 252 27.48 -11.07 -0.65
CA TYR A 252 26.41 -10.53 -1.48
C TYR A 252 25.10 -11.31 -1.36
N ALA A 253 25.18 -12.63 -1.27
CA ALA A 253 24.02 -13.52 -1.25
C ALA A 253 23.09 -13.22 -0.06
N ARG A 254 21.81 -13.53 -0.27
CA ARG A 254 20.78 -13.45 0.78
C ARG A 254 21.05 -14.50 1.85
N GLU A 255 20.98 -14.10 3.11
CA GLU A 255 21.17 -14.99 4.26
C GLU A 255 19.83 -15.39 4.85
N GLY A 256 19.35 -16.58 4.51
CA GLY A 256 18.09 -17.11 5.07
C GLY A 256 16.84 -16.29 4.71
N ALA A 257 15.78 -16.51 5.49
CA ALA A 257 14.48 -15.88 5.27
C ALA A 257 14.43 -14.44 5.81
N GLU A 258 15.06 -14.19 6.97
CA GLU A 258 15.05 -12.90 7.66
C GLU A 258 16.36 -12.13 7.43
N ASP A 259 16.44 -11.44 6.30
CA ASP A 259 17.55 -10.55 5.96
C ASP A 259 16.99 -9.13 5.83
N GLU A 260 17.38 -8.22 6.74
CA GLU A 260 16.88 -6.83 6.78
C GLU A 260 17.17 -6.06 5.48
N ARG A 261 18.18 -6.49 4.71
CA ARG A 261 18.52 -5.92 3.41
C ARG A 261 17.45 -6.20 2.36
N PHE A 262 16.55 -7.16 2.60
CA PHE A 262 15.48 -7.53 1.69
C PHE A 262 14.10 -7.22 2.28
N SER A 263 13.17 -6.84 1.40
CA SER A 263 11.75 -6.77 1.70
C SER A 263 11.05 -7.84 0.87
N ASP A 264 10.47 -8.83 1.53
CA ASP A 264 9.62 -9.79 0.84
C ASP A 264 8.17 -9.30 0.84
N TYR A 265 7.52 -9.45 -0.31
CA TYR A 265 6.11 -9.16 -0.49
C TYR A 265 5.37 -10.45 -0.86
N PHE A 266 4.46 -10.86 0.03
CA PHE A 266 3.61 -12.05 -0.11
C PHE A 266 2.12 -11.67 -0.27
N GLY A 267 1.80 -10.38 -0.23
CA GLY A 267 0.53 -9.89 0.33
C GLY A 267 -0.66 -9.72 -0.62
N SER A 268 -0.49 -9.92 -1.93
CA SER A 268 -1.63 -9.98 -2.85
C SER A 268 -1.25 -10.75 -4.10
N LEU A 269 -1.93 -11.88 -4.34
CA LEU A 269 -1.85 -12.60 -5.61
C LEU A 269 -2.48 -11.70 -6.68
N GLN A 270 -1.66 -10.85 -7.28
CA GLN A 270 -2.05 -10.11 -8.47
C GLN A 270 -1.91 -11.06 -9.66
N SER A 271 -2.82 -10.93 -10.62
CA SER A 271 -2.78 -11.70 -11.84
C SER A 271 -3.17 -10.85 -13.04
N ILE A 272 -2.61 -11.20 -14.19
CA ILE A 272 -3.02 -10.70 -15.49
C ILE A 272 -3.40 -11.89 -16.38
N VAL A 273 -4.22 -11.65 -17.39
CA VAL A 273 -4.60 -12.65 -18.37
C VAL A 273 -4.27 -12.13 -19.75
N THR A 274 -3.50 -12.90 -20.51
CA THR A 274 -3.22 -12.56 -21.91
C THR A 274 -4.42 -12.92 -22.80
N SER A 275 -4.56 -12.23 -23.92
CA SER A 275 -5.53 -12.52 -24.97
C SER A 275 -4.86 -12.72 -26.32
N SER A 276 -3.87 -11.88 -26.66
CA SER A 276 -3.12 -12.01 -27.92
C SER A 276 -1.89 -12.92 -27.77
N GLY A 277 -1.29 -12.94 -26.57
CA GLY A 277 -0.02 -13.60 -26.31
C GLY A 277 1.17 -12.92 -27.01
N GLN A 278 1.05 -11.66 -27.44
CA GLN A 278 2.14 -10.89 -28.03
C GLN A 278 2.30 -9.56 -27.29
N ASN A 279 3.39 -9.44 -26.53
CA ASN A 279 3.72 -8.28 -25.68
C ASN A 279 2.49 -7.79 -24.89
N ASP A 280 1.76 -8.73 -24.31
CA ASP A 280 0.46 -8.51 -23.70
C ASP A 280 0.62 -8.31 -22.18
N SER A 281 0.19 -7.16 -21.68
CA SER A 281 0.23 -6.83 -20.25
C SER A 281 -1.05 -7.18 -19.50
N GLY A 282 -2.04 -7.78 -20.17
CA GLY A 282 -3.38 -8.04 -19.64
C GLY A 282 -4.23 -6.78 -19.43
N LEU A 283 -3.88 -5.69 -20.11
CA LEU A 283 -4.68 -4.46 -20.18
C LEU A 283 -5.00 -4.16 -21.64
N PHE A 284 -6.14 -3.53 -21.91
CA PHE A 284 -6.49 -3.11 -23.28
C PHE A 284 -5.51 -2.05 -23.81
N GLU A 285 -5.09 -1.11 -22.95
CA GLU A 285 -4.09 -0.11 -23.26
C GLU A 285 -3.16 0.08 -22.05
N THR A 286 -1.85 -0.05 -22.27
CA THR A 286 -0.84 0.22 -21.23
C THR A 286 -0.52 1.71 -21.17
N ASN A 287 -1.20 2.44 -20.29
CA ASN A 287 -0.91 3.85 -20.05
C ASN A 287 -0.05 4.01 -18.79
N LEU A 288 1.17 4.55 -18.95
CA LEU A 288 2.07 4.85 -17.83
C LEU A 288 1.62 6.06 -16.99
N ARG A 289 0.60 6.80 -17.43
CA ARG A 289 0.00 7.97 -16.76
C ARG A 289 -1.42 7.70 -16.26
N ASP A 290 -1.77 6.45 -15.98
CA ASP A 290 -3.03 6.11 -15.31
C ASP A 290 -2.98 6.59 -13.84
N GLU A 291 -4.14 6.96 -13.28
CA GLU A 291 -4.29 7.29 -11.86
C GLU A 291 -4.19 6.05 -10.97
N ARG A 292 -4.34 4.86 -11.55
CA ARG A 292 -4.19 3.57 -10.87
C ARG A 292 -2.84 2.95 -11.19
N TYR A 293 -2.31 2.21 -10.22
CA TYR A 293 -1.12 1.39 -10.42
C TYR A 293 -1.35 0.32 -11.49
N LEU A 294 -0.35 0.13 -12.33
CA LEU A 294 -0.32 -0.97 -13.29
C LEU A 294 -0.19 -2.32 -12.57
N PRO A 295 -0.60 -3.42 -13.21
CA PRO A 295 -0.39 -4.75 -12.66
C PRO A 295 1.08 -4.98 -12.30
N PHE A 296 1.31 -5.48 -11.08
CA PHE A 296 2.63 -5.74 -10.49
C PHE A 296 3.49 -4.51 -10.23
N GLU A 297 2.98 -3.31 -10.44
CA GLU A 297 3.74 -2.08 -10.21
C GLU A 297 4.17 -1.96 -8.74
N GLY A 298 5.43 -1.63 -8.54
CA GLY A 298 6.04 -1.49 -7.22
C GLY A 298 6.51 -2.79 -6.59
N SER A 299 6.16 -3.95 -7.16
CA SER A 299 6.62 -5.27 -6.71
C SER A 299 8.11 -5.49 -6.99
N GLY A 300 8.75 -6.40 -6.27
CA GLY A 300 10.17 -6.70 -6.47
C GLY A 300 10.47 -7.43 -7.76
N ALA A 301 11.60 -7.09 -8.41
CA ALA A 301 12.03 -7.77 -9.63
C ALA A 301 12.41 -9.24 -9.37
N VAL A 302 13.02 -9.53 -8.21
CA VAL A 302 13.25 -10.91 -7.77
C VAL A 302 11.92 -11.50 -7.39
N SER A 303 11.46 -12.51 -8.12
CA SER A 303 10.04 -12.88 -8.08
C SER A 303 9.80 -14.33 -8.48
N GLU A 304 8.70 -14.88 -7.97
CA GLU A 304 8.19 -16.21 -8.31
C GLU A 304 6.84 -16.05 -8.98
N TRP A 305 6.75 -16.59 -10.19
CA TRP A 305 5.61 -16.46 -11.09
C TRP A 305 4.97 -17.81 -11.35
N GLN A 306 3.64 -17.83 -11.40
CA GLN A 306 2.87 -18.97 -11.84
C GLN A 306 2.21 -18.63 -13.18
N LEU A 307 2.42 -19.49 -14.17
CA LEU A 307 1.70 -19.44 -15.43
C LEU A 307 0.68 -20.57 -15.50
N GLU A 308 -0.50 -20.24 -15.99
CA GLU A 308 -1.60 -21.18 -16.16
C GLU A 308 -2.31 -20.96 -17.50
N LEU A 309 -2.42 -22.03 -18.27
CA LEU A 309 -3.15 -22.15 -19.52
C LEU A 309 -4.39 -23.06 -19.30
N PRO A 310 -5.53 -22.77 -19.94
CA PRO A 310 -6.75 -23.59 -19.83
C PRO A 310 -6.55 -25.05 -20.29
N ASN A 311 -6.39 -25.98 -19.35
CA ASN A 311 -6.10 -27.37 -19.69
C ASN A 311 -7.34 -28.24 -19.98
N ASP A 312 -8.52 -27.86 -19.48
CA ASP A 312 -9.77 -28.63 -19.65
C ASP A 312 -10.22 -28.65 -21.12
N VAL A 313 -10.10 -27.52 -21.81
CA VAL A 313 -10.42 -27.36 -23.23
C VAL A 313 -9.28 -26.60 -23.90
N ARG A 314 -8.33 -27.34 -24.48
CA ARG A 314 -7.20 -26.77 -25.21
C ARG A 314 -7.68 -26.23 -26.57
N GLN A 315 -7.70 -24.91 -26.72
CA GLN A 315 -8.09 -24.26 -27.99
C GLN A 315 -7.02 -24.38 -29.08
N PHE A 316 -5.77 -24.62 -28.71
CA PHE A 316 -4.66 -24.87 -29.62
C PHE A 316 -3.68 -25.86 -29.01
N ASP A 317 -2.77 -26.37 -29.83
CA ASP A 317 -1.77 -27.34 -29.39
C ASP A 317 -0.61 -26.63 -28.65
N TYR A 318 -0.44 -26.95 -27.38
CA TYR A 318 0.61 -26.37 -26.52
C TYR A 318 2.01 -26.84 -26.89
N ASP A 319 2.16 -27.94 -27.62
CA ASP A 319 3.47 -28.38 -28.10
C ASP A 319 4.07 -27.38 -29.12
N THR A 320 3.24 -26.50 -29.70
CA THR A 320 3.68 -25.41 -30.58
C THR A 320 4.30 -24.22 -29.85
N ILE A 321 4.16 -24.11 -28.53
CA ILE A 321 4.70 -22.99 -27.73
C ILE A 321 6.22 -23.10 -27.72
N THR A 322 6.94 -22.24 -28.44
CA THR A 322 8.39 -22.35 -28.54
C THR A 322 9.09 -21.84 -27.28
N ASP A 323 8.58 -20.77 -26.69
CA ASP A 323 9.08 -20.14 -25.46
C ASP A 323 7.99 -19.31 -24.78
N VAL A 324 8.27 -18.83 -23.58
CA VAL A 324 7.50 -17.77 -22.90
C VAL A 324 8.48 -16.67 -22.55
N ILE A 325 8.18 -15.46 -23.01
CA ILE A 325 9.04 -14.29 -22.84
C ILE A 325 8.35 -13.30 -21.93
N PHE A 326 9.00 -13.00 -20.79
CA PHE A 326 8.62 -11.90 -19.93
C PHE A 326 9.29 -10.61 -20.40
N HIS A 327 8.50 -9.58 -20.66
CA HIS A 327 8.95 -8.22 -20.91
C HIS A 327 8.79 -7.43 -19.61
N ILE A 328 9.86 -7.36 -18.81
CA ILE A 328 9.85 -6.71 -17.50
C ILE A 328 10.47 -5.32 -17.65
N ARG A 329 9.67 -4.29 -17.41
CA ARG A 329 10.18 -2.93 -17.21
C ARG A 329 10.28 -2.69 -15.72
N TYR A 330 11.45 -2.29 -15.25
CA TYR A 330 11.71 -2.07 -13.84
C TYR A 330 12.56 -0.83 -13.63
N THR A 331 12.49 -0.26 -12.43
CA THR A 331 13.36 0.80 -11.96
C THR A 331 14.41 0.25 -11.01
N ALA A 332 15.58 0.87 -10.95
CA ALA A 332 16.64 0.49 -10.03
C ALA A 332 17.51 1.70 -9.60
N ARG A 333 18.27 1.51 -8.51
CA ARG A 333 19.22 2.50 -7.96
C ARG A 333 20.66 1.97 -8.00
N GLU A 334 21.63 2.86 -8.13
CA GLU A 334 23.07 2.53 -8.16
C GLU A 334 23.60 2.25 -6.74
N GLY A 335 24.08 1.03 -6.49
CA GLY A 335 24.64 0.61 -5.20
C GLY A 335 26.15 0.80 -5.06
N GLY A 336 26.80 1.38 -6.06
CA GLY A 336 28.23 1.71 -6.05
C GLY A 336 29.17 0.53 -6.30
N GLY A 337 30.48 0.85 -6.36
CA GLY A 337 31.50 -0.10 -6.81
C GLY A 337 31.72 -1.31 -5.90
N LEU A 338 31.46 -1.19 -4.59
CA LEU A 338 31.58 -2.30 -3.65
C LEU A 338 30.52 -3.37 -3.90
N LEU A 339 29.25 -2.96 -4.02
CA LEU A 339 28.15 -3.87 -4.32
C LEU A 339 28.34 -4.52 -5.69
N LYS A 340 28.77 -3.75 -6.68
CA LYS A 340 29.07 -4.26 -8.03
C LYS A 340 30.13 -5.36 -8.02
N LYS A 341 31.25 -5.16 -7.31
CA LYS A 341 32.32 -6.17 -7.18
C LYS A 341 31.81 -7.45 -6.52
N ALA A 342 31.05 -7.31 -5.43
CA ALA A 342 30.50 -8.45 -4.71
C ALA A 342 29.45 -9.22 -5.55
N ALA A 343 28.60 -8.50 -6.29
CA ALA A 343 27.62 -9.09 -7.21
C ALA A 343 28.31 -9.91 -8.31
N VAL A 344 29.36 -9.35 -8.93
CA VAL A 344 30.14 -10.06 -9.96
C VAL A 344 30.86 -11.28 -9.39
N SER A 345 31.40 -11.20 -8.16
CA SER A 345 32.00 -12.37 -7.49
C SER A 345 30.97 -13.48 -7.31
N ASN A 346 29.83 -13.16 -6.68
CA ASN A 346 28.75 -14.13 -6.47
C ASN A 346 28.21 -14.70 -7.79
N LEU A 347 28.14 -13.89 -8.84
CA LEU A 347 27.73 -14.34 -10.17
C LEU A 347 28.74 -15.32 -10.76
N ASN A 348 30.05 -15.06 -10.65
CA ASN A 348 31.08 -16.01 -11.07
C ASN A 348 31.01 -17.31 -10.26
N ASP A 349 30.77 -17.24 -8.96
CA ASP A 349 30.61 -18.41 -8.08
C ASP A 349 29.36 -19.22 -8.45
N ARG A 350 28.24 -18.57 -8.79
CA ARG A 350 27.03 -19.27 -9.25
C ARG A 350 27.19 -19.87 -10.66
N ILE A 351 27.92 -19.19 -11.55
CA ILE A 351 28.23 -19.75 -12.87
C ILE A 351 29.17 -20.94 -12.73
N SER A 352 30.20 -20.84 -11.89
CA SER A 352 31.08 -21.98 -11.61
C SER A 352 30.28 -23.13 -11.00
N ALA A 353 29.27 -22.85 -10.16
CA ALA A 353 28.34 -23.84 -9.62
C ALA A 353 27.31 -24.38 -10.64
N ALA A 354 27.17 -23.79 -11.83
CA ALA A 354 26.13 -24.07 -12.82
C ALA A 354 24.69 -23.82 -12.33
N GLN A 355 24.52 -22.80 -11.48
CA GLN A 355 23.24 -22.45 -10.85
C GLN A 355 22.66 -21.11 -11.36
N THR A 356 23.38 -20.40 -12.21
CA THR A 356 22.94 -19.10 -12.76
C THR A 356 21.91 -19.30 -13.88
N THR A 357 21.03 -18.31 -14.07
CA THR A 357 20.16 -18.20 -15.26
C THR A 357 20.99 -18.29 -16.54
N GLY A 358 20.57 -19.18 -17.45
CA GLY A 358 21.31 -19.45 -18.70
C GLY A 358 22.40 -20.52 -18.60
N SER A 359 22.75 -21.03 -17.40
CA SER A 359 23.67 -22.17 -17.23
C SER A 359 23.08 -23.51 -17.69
N VAL A 360 21.81 -23.54 -18.07
CA VAL A 360 21.14 -24.71 -18.66
C VAL A 360 20.79 -24.39 -20.11
N ARG A 361 21.28 -25.22 -21.03
CA ARG A 361 20.92 -25.15 -22.45
C ARG A 361 20.02 -26.33 -22.79
N PHE A 362 18.82 -26.03 -23.30
CA PHE A 362 17.81 -27.02 -23.63
C PHE A 362 17.67 -27.22 -25.14
N PHE A 363 17.95 -28.44 -25.62
CA PHE A 363 17.86 -28.81 -27.02
C PHE A 363 16.62 -29.64 -27.27
N SER A 364 15.83 -29.27 -28.29
CA SER A 364 14.92 -30.22 -28.92
C SER A 364 15.67 -30.93 -30.04
N ILE A 365 15.93 -32.24 -29.88
CA ILE A 365 16.73 -33.01 -30.84
C ILE A 365 16.05 -33.04 -32.21
N ARG A 366 14.72 -33.15 -32.24
CA ARG A 366 13.93 -33.13 -33.47
C ARG A 366 14.08 -31.84 -34.27
N HIS A 367 14.11 -30.69 -33.61
CA HIS A 367 14.12 -29.39 -34.27
C HIS A 367 15.54 -28.84 -34.50
N GLU A 368 16.44 -29.01 -33.54
CA GLU A 368 17.81 -28.48 -33.65
C GLU A 368 18.77 -29.46 -34.36
N PHE A 369 18.51 -30.77 -34.31
CA PHE A 369 19.31 -31.81 -34.96
C PHE A 369 18.47 -32.71 -35.88
N PRO A 370 17.74 -32.17 -36.87
CA PRO A 370 16.77 -32.92 -37.65
C PRO A 370 17.38 -34.10 -38.44
N SER A 371 18.62 -33.96 -38.93
CA SER A 371 19.31 -35.04 -39.64
C SER A 371 19.67 -36.21 -38.74
N ASP A 372 20.11 -35.92 -37.51
CA ASP A 372 20.50 -36.95 -36.54
C ASP A 372 19.27 -37.63 -35.95
N TRP A 373 18.18 -36.87 -35.76
CA TRP A 373 16.87 -37.40 -35.40
C TRP A 373 16.30 -38.34 -36.47
N ALA A 374 16.36 -37.97 -37.75
CA ALA A 374 15.89 -38.83 -38.84
C ALA A 374 16.68 -40.15 -38.90
N ARG A 375 18.00 -40.08 -38.70
CA ARG A 375 18.87 -41.27 -38.61
C ARG A 375 18.46 -42.17 -37.44
N PHE A 376 18.25 -41.60 -36.26
CA PHE A 376 17.77 -42.31 -35.08
C PHE A 376 16.43 -43.03 -35.33
N LYS A 377 15.44 -42.35 -35.92
CA LYS A 377 14.13 -42.96 -36.25
C LYS A 377 14.22 -44.03 -37.33
N SER A 378 15.18 -43.94 -38.25
CA SER A 378 15.40 -44.93 -39.32
C SER A 378 16.25 -46.13 -38.90
N ALA A 379 16.85 -46.11 -37.71
CA ALA A 379 17.71 -47.19 -37.23
C ALA A 379 16.92 -48.49 -37.03
N LYS A 380 17.49 -49.63 -37.44
CA LYS A 380 16.90 -50.95 -37.21
C LYS A 380 17.15 -51.38 -35.77
N THR A 381 16.09 -51.64 -35.02
CA THR A 381 16.09 -52.23 -33.68
C THR A 381 15.62 -53.69 -33.79
N PRO A 382 16.37 -54.72 -33.30
CA PRO A 382 17.59 -54.74 -32.46
C PRO A 382 18.92 -54.59 -33.24
N PRO A 383 20.08 -54.22 -32.63
CA PRO A 383 20.42 -54.26 -31.19
C PRO A 383 20.26 -52.95 -30.39
N GLY A 384 19.78 -51.87 -31.02
CA GLY A 384 19.56 -50.57 -30.38
C GLY A 384 19.63 -49.43 -31.41
N ALA A 385 19.04 -48.28 -31.10
CA ALA A 385 19.00 -47.12 -31.99
C ALA A 385 20.07 -46.09 -31.57
N PRO A 386 21.18 -45.94 -32.32
CA PRO A 386 22.20 -44.96 -31.99
C PRO A 386 21.76 -43.54 -32.39
N LEU A 387 21.85 -42.61 -31.45
CA LEU A 387 21.70 -41.18 -31.64
C LEU A 387 23.06 -40.52 -31.45
N SER A 388 23.60 -39.94 -32.52
CA SER A 388 24.87 -39.23 -32.49
C SER A 388 24.67 -37.77 -32.83
N ILE A 389 24.98 -36.88 -31.90
CA ILE A 389 24.86 -35.43 -32.04
C ILE A 389 26.23 -34.77 -31.92
N THR A 390 26.40 -33.59 -32.52
CA THR A 390 27.64 -32.82 -32.41
C THR A 390 27.36 -31.48 -31.75
N LEU A 391 27.86 -31.30 -30.53
CA LEU A 391 27.75 -30.04 -29.79
C LEU A 391 28.81 -29.05 -30.31
N ARG A 392 28.36 -27.86 -30.71
CA ARG A 392 29.23 -26.79 -31.23
C ARG A 392 29.26 -25.62 -30.25
N PRO A 393 30.35 -24.82 -30.24
CA PRO A 393 30.42 -23.60 -29.43
C PRO A 393 29.23 -22.66 -29.65
N GLU A 394 28.72 -22.58 -30.88
CA GLU A 394 27.60 -21.74 -31.31
C GLU A 394 26.28 -22.06 -30.60
N HIS A 395 26.13 -23.26 -30.04
CA HIS A 395 24.91 -23.64 -29.35
C HIS A 395 24.81 -23.07 -27.91
N TYR A 396 25.89 -22.48 -27.41
CA TYR A 396 26.00 -21.93 -26.06
C TYR A 396 25.84 -20.39 -26.08
N PRO A 397 25.32 -19.79 -24.99
CA PRO A 397 25.23 -18.33 -24.87
C PRO A 397 26.53 -17.57 -25.15
N PHE A 398 26.40 -16.37 -25.71
CA PHE A 398 27.54 -15.57 -26.16
C PHE A 398 28.57 -15.26 -25.05
N TRP A 399 28.11 -15.03 -23.81
CA TRP A 399 28.99 -14.69 -22.69
C TRP A 399 30.00 -15.79 -22.30
N ILE A 400 29.90 -16.97 -22.92
CA ILE A 400 30.81 -18.10 -22.76
C ILE A 400 31.81 -18.16 -23.91
N LEU A 401 31.45 -17.65 -25.10
CA LEU A 401 32.28 -17.69 -26.30
C LEU A 401 33.57 -16.90 -26.03
N GLY A 402 34.68 -17.62 -25.87
CA GLY A 402 36.01 -17.06 -25.55
C GLY A 402 36.56 -17.48 -24.18
N LYS A 403 35.75 -18.06 -23.29
CA LYS A 403 36.23 -18.68 -22.05
C LYS A 403 36.58 -20.14 -22.30
N LYS A 404 37.86 -20.50 -22.11
CA LYS A 404 38.42 -21.83 -22.44
C LYS A 404 37.98 -22.97 -21.51
N ILE A 405 37.24 -22.68 -20.46
CA ILE A 405 37.04 -23.60 -19.34
C ILE A 405 35.54 -23.72 -19.05
N VAL A 406 34.88 -24.61 -19.78
CA VAL A 406 33.49 -25.00 -19.54
C VAL A 406 33.48 -26.48 -19.26
N GLU A 407 32.80 -26.90 -18.21
CA GLU A 407 32.58 -28.30 -17.89
C GLU A 407 31.08 -28.58 -17.84
N LEU A 408 30.67 -29.68 -18.44
CA LEU A 408 29.29 -30.15 -18.33
C LEU A 408 29.14 -30.82 -16.96
N LYS A 409 28.28 -30.28 -16.11
CA LYS A 409 28.05 -30.82 -14.76
C LYS A 409 26.93 -31.84 -14.71
N ARG A 410 25.96 -31.71 -15.61
CA ARG A 410 24.77 -32.56 -15.62
C ARG A 410 24.13 -32.55 -17.01
N LEU A 411 23.64 -33.71 -17.43
CA LEU A 411 22.82 -33.88 -18.62
C LEU A 411 21.54 -34.60 -18.21
N ASP A 412 20.42 -33.89 -18.33
CA ASP A 412 19.09 -34.48 -18.19
C ASP A 412 18.54 -34.78 -19.58
N ILE A 413 18.00 -35.99 -19.73
CA ILE A 413 17.36 -36.45 -20.96
C ILE A 413 15.88 -36.62 -20.68
N ILE A 414 15.06 -36.09 -21.57
CA ILE A 414 13.61 -36.12 -21.46
C ILE A 414 13.05 -36.65 -22.77
N ALA A 415 12.19 -37.65 -22.68
CA ALA A 415 11.62 -38.33 -23.82
C ALA A 415 10.10 -38.42 -23.69
N ARG A 416 9.40 -38.13 -24.79
CA ARG A 416 7.98 -38.45 -24.94
C ARG A 416 7.87 -39.84 -25.55
N THR A 417 7.32 -40.78 -24.80
CA THR A 417 7.14 -42.16 -25.25
C THR A 417 5.96 -42.80 -24.52
N ALA A 418 5.30 -43.77 -25.17
CA ALA A 418 4.29 -44.60 -24.52
C ALA A 418 4.92 -45.51 -23.44
N ALA A 419 6.17 -45.95 -23.66
CA ALA A 419 6.88 -46.87 -22.77
C ALA A 419 7.07 -46.27 -21.37
N ALA A 420 6.89 -47.08 -20.32
CA ALA A 420 7.08 -46.65 -18.94
C ALA A 420 8.56 -46.40 -18.58
N ARG A 421 9.46 -47.01 -19.34
CA ARG A 421 10.91 -46.94 -19.15
C ARG A 421 11.62 -46.99 -20.49
N VAL A 422 12.67 -46.19 -20.64
CA VAL A 422 13.57 -46.23 -21.81
C VAL A 422 14.98 -46.42 -21.31
N ASP A 423 15.61 -47.53 -21.68
CA ASP A 423 17.02 -47.77 -21.35
C ASP A 423 17.93 -47.09 -22.38
N ILE A 424 18.96 -46.44 -21.88
CA ILE A 424 19.99 -45.73 -22.64
C ILE A 424 21.32 -46.38 -22.31
N SER A 425 22.11 -46.69 -23.33
CA SER A 425 23.47 -47.19 -23.20
C SER A 425 24.49 -46.30 -23.87
N ASP A 426 25.74 -46.41 -23.42
CA ASP A 426 26.90 -45.85 -24.12
C ASP A 426 27.18 -46.60 -25.44
N ASP A 427 28.03 -46.04 -26.30
CA ASP A 427 28.41 -46.66 -27.59
C ASP A 427 28.98 -48.10 -27.44
N SER A 428 29.47 -48.46 -26.25
CA SER A 428 29.99 -49.79 -25.95
C SER A 428 28.94 -50.78 -25.42
N GLY A 429 27.73 -50.30 -25.09
CA GLY A 429 26.63 -51.09 -24.52
C GLY A 429 26.86 -51.55 -23.07
N LYS A 430 27.94 -51.10 -22.41
CA LYS A 430 28.36 -51.60 -21.09
C LYS A 430 27.82 -50.77 -19.94
N LYS A 431 27.56 -49.48 -20.17
CA LYS A 431 27.05 -48.55 -19.16
C LYS A 431 25.64 -48.16 -19.55
N THR A 432 24.69 -48.38 -18.64
CA THR A 432 23.28 -48.12 -18.88
C THR A 432 22.71 -47.16 -17.85
N ASP A 433 21.93 -46.19 -18.32
CA ASP A 433 21.05 -45.35 -17.51
C ASP A 433 19.61 -45.54 -18.02
N ALA A 434 18.61 -45.15 -17.24
CA ALA A 434 17.20 -45.31 -17.61
C ALA A 434 16.42 -44.01 -17.46
N LEU A 435 15.50 -43.77 -18.38
CA LEU A 435 14.47 -42.74 -18.28
C LEU A 435 13.21 -43.36 -17.68
N ILE A 436 12.66 -42.72 -16.66
CA ILE A 436 11.45 -43.17 -15.96
C ILE A 436 10.39 -42.06 -16.07
N LYS A 437 9.11 -42.43 -16.17
CA LYS A 437 8.01 -41.47 -16.16
C LYS A 437 8.04 -40.58 -14.92
N ASP A 438 7.92 -39.28 -15.13
CA ASP A 438 7.83 -38.26 -14.09
C ASP A 438 6.44 -37.60 -14.16
N ASP A 439 5.62 -37.86 -13.14
CA ASP A 439 4.24 -37.34 -13.08
C ASP A 439 4.21 -35.81 -13.03
N THR A 440 5.26 -35.16 -12.52
CA THR A 440 5.34 -33.69 -12.46
C THR A 440 5.47 -33.06 -13.86
N LEU A 441 5.97 -33.81 -14.84
CA LEU A 441 6.11 -33.40 -16.23
C LEU A 441 4.99 -33.97 -17.12
N GLY A 442 3.84 -34.29 -16.54
CA GLY A 442 2.69 -34.82 -17.28
C GLY A 442 2.95 -36.19 -17.90
N GLY A 443 3.76 -37.03 -17.25
CA GLY A 443 4.04 -38.40 -17.67
C GLY A 443 5.17 -38.55 -18.70
N LEU A 444 5.95 -37.50 -18.95
CA LEU A 444 7.18 -37.58 -19.74
C LEU A 444 8.24 -38.41 -19.02
N CYS A 445 9.03 -39.19 -19.77
CA CYS A 445 10.14 -39.95 -19.23
C CYS A 445 11.36 -39.04 -19.03
N LYS A 446 11.89 -38.97 -17.82
CA LYS A 446 13.07 -38.19 -17.48
C LYS A 446 14.14 -39.08 -16.86
N GLY A 447 15.39 -38.79 -17.16
CA GLY A 447 16.54 -39.44 -16.53
C GLY A 447 17.77 -38.55 -16.60
N LYS A 448 18.76 -38.90 -15.78
CA LYS A 448 20.05 -38.21 -15.73
C LYS A 448 21.14 -39.21 -16.06
N LEU A 449 22.18 -38.78 -16.74
CA LEU A 449 23.35 -39.62 -16.91
C LEU A 449 24.14 -39.70 -15.61
N THR A 450 24.20 -40.89 -15.03
CA THR A 450 24.95 -41.16 -13.80
C THR A 450 26.01 -42.22 -14.01
N ASN A 451 25.69 -43.25 -14.79
CA ASN A 451 26.62 -44.33 -15.13
C ASN A 451 27.39 -44.03 -16.42
N ILE A 452 26.74 -43.39 -17.39
CA ILE A 452 27.35 -42.95 -18.65
C ILE A 452 28.14 -41.66 -18.41
N PRO A 453 29.42 -41.57 -18.86
CA PRO A 453 30.22 -40.37 -18.68
C PRO A 453 29.58 -39.18 -19.42
N LEU A 454 29.62 -38.01 -18.78
CA LEU A 454 29.12 -36.78 -19.38
C LEU A 454 29.95 -36.41 -20.63
N PRO A 455 29.30 -35.98 -21.71
CA PRO A 455 30.02 -35.54 -22.90
C PRO A 455 30.89 -34.32 -22.63
N ALA A 456 31.92 -34.16 -23.46
CA ALA A 456 32.60 -32.89 -23.59
C ALA A 456 31.60 -31.79 -23.99
N PRO A 457 31.78 -30.53 -23.53
CA PRO A 457 30.88 -29.43 -23.87
C PRO A 457 30.85 -29.14 -25.38
N THR A 458 31.90 -29.51 -26.11
CA THR A 458 31.92 -29.44 -27.57
C THR A 458 32.49 -30.73 -28.13
N GLY A 459 31.96 -31.16 -29.27
CA GLY A 459 32.35 -32.40 -29.92
C GLY A 459 31.19 -33.36 -30.15
N LYS A 460 31.53 -34.52 -30.70
CA LYS A 460 30.58 -35.56 -31.03
C LYS A 460 30.25 -36.39 -29.79
N PHE A 461 28.96 -36.60 -29.55
CA PHE A 461 28.42 -37.40 -28.46
C PHE A 461 27.39 -38.37 -29.01
N SER A 462 27.47 -39.62 -28.58
CA SER A 462 26.57 -40.67 -29.04
C SER A 462 25.98 -41.43 -27.87
N LEU A 463 24.70 -41.76 -27.98
CA LEU A 463 23.95 -42.60 -27.05
C LEU A 463 23.16 -43.63 -27.84
N THR A 464 23.05 -44.85 -27.33
CA THR A 464 22.21 -45.88 -27.93
C THR A 464 20.96 -46.08 -27.09
N PHE A 465 19.78 -45.92 -27.69
CA PHE A 465 18.51 -46.19 -27.01
C PHE A 465 18.07 -47.63 -27.27
N GLY A 466 17.44 -48.27 -26.29
CA GLY A 466 16.90 -49.62 -26.44
C GLY A 466 15.83 -49.73 -27.54
N ASP A 467 15.10 -48.64 -27.79
CA ASP A 467 14.07 -48.56 -28.83
C ASP A 467 14.03 -47.15 -29.49
N ASN A 468 13.56 -47.09 -30.73
CA ASN A 468 13.35 -45.86 -31.51
C ASN A 468 11.88 -45.39 -31.51
N ALA A 469 11.00 -46.02 -30.71
CA ALA A 469 9.59 -45.64 -30.58
C ALA A 469 9.34 -44.29 -29.86
N VAL A 470 10.39 -43.56 -29.48
CA VAL A 470 10.27 -42.21 -28.90
C VAL A 470 9.67 -41.24 -29.92
N GLU A 471 8.69 -40.45 -29.48
CA GLU A 471 8.00 -39.44 -30.30
C GLU A 471 8.79 -38.13 -30.37
N ASP A 472 9.27 -37.65 -29.22
CA ASP A 472 10.12 -36.47 -29.09
C ASP A 472 11.19 -36.67 -28.01
N LEU A 473 12.34 -36.04 -28.22
CA LEU A 473 13.51 -36.14 -27.34
C LEU A 473 14.10 -34.75 -27.10
N TRP A 474 14.35 -34.44 -25.83
CA TRP A 474 14.96 -33.19 -25.39
C TRP A 474 16.12 -33.42 -24.44
N PHE A 475 17.19 -32.65 -24.61
CA PHE A 475 18.37 -32.67 -23.75
C PHE A 475 18.50 -31.35 -23.01
N ALA A 476 18.59 -31.38 -21.68
CA ALA A 476 18.95 -30.22 -20.87
C ALA A 476 20.40 -30.39 -20.38
N LEU A 477 21.30 -29.61 -20.98
CA LEU A 477 22.71 -29.59 -20.66
C LEU A 477 22.99 -28.49 -19.63
N THR A 478 23.36 -28.87 -18.42
CA THR A 478 23.77 -27.95 -17.36
C THR A 478 25.29 -27.86 -17.31
N TRP A 479 25.82 -26.67 -17.47
CA TRP A 479 27.24 -26.41 -17.61
C TRP A 479 27.67 -25.27 -16.69
N GLY A 480 28.96 -25.28 -16.31
CA GLY A 480 29.55 -24.23 -15.49
C GLY A 480 31.03 -24.07 -15.79
N PHE A 481 31.66 -23.08 -15.15
CA PHE A 481 33.11 -22.98 -15.18
C PHE A 481 33.72 -24.07 -14.30
N LYS A 482 34.86 -24.61 -14.74
CA LYS A 482 35.66 -25.48 -13.89
C LYS A 482 36.15 -24.64 -12.69
N PRO A 483 36.05 -25.15 -11.45
CA PRO A 483 36.48 -24.44 -10.26
C PRO A 483 37.96 -24.06 -10.29
#